data_AF-A0A4W5MG25-F1
#
_entry.id   AF-A0A4W5MG25-F1
#
_cell.length_a   1.000
_cell.length_b   1.000
_cell.length_c   1.000
_cell.angle_alpha   90.00
_cell.angle_beta   90.00
_cell.angle_gamma   90.00
#
_symmetry.space_group_name_H-M   'P 1'
#
loop_
_entity.id
_entity.type
_entity.pdbx_description
1 polymer ?
#
loop_
_entity_poly.entity_id
_entity_poly.type
_entity_poly.pdbx_seq_one_letter_code
_entity_poly.pdbx_strand_id
1 'polypeptide(L)'
;DSKLSLSCVYVCVQMSPSLHRNITLAIILPQRNTAYPWAWPRVGPALDRAINTINADPALLRGHHLGYVFENSENEEGICSESIAPLMAVDLKFAHDPWAFIGPGCDYTSSPVGLFTTHWDIPMITAGAPAVGFNGINMYPSITNTGPTHKKLGKFGLHICKHFEWKEQVLLMFSDNKKDDRPCYFAVEGLYTELHLNNITSVDLVFEENTGPEKKTEMVFVCCSPDTFRQLMVHFRRAGLPQEDFVFFYIDMFGRSLDSQNAQPWARGDQDDLVAKEAFQVSLGSESSVSSHSSSHSHHYLGNRYLLYSPLTYTAVKPLSYESQLFIFCLSQSVKILTYREPQNPEYKDFVRDLKTDAKRMFNFTVEDSLVRGCCVCGGGGLSCRKTVGDQEDEN
;
A
#
# COMPACT_ATOMS: atom_id res chain seq x y z
N ASP A 1 -66.06 -27.94 45.10
CA ASP A 1 -64.66 -27.98 44.63
C ASP A 1 -64.29 -26.74 43.85
N SER A 2 -63.17 -26.18 44.25
CA SER A 2 -62.88 -24.75 44.31
C SER A 2 -62.25 -24.22 43.03
N LYS A 3 -62.79 -23.09 42.59
CA LYS A 3 -62.16 -22.14 41.68
C LYS A 3 -61.06 -21.33 42.38
N LEU A 4 -60.12 -20.84 41.57
CA LEU A 4 -59.15 -19.75 41.79
C LEU A 4 -57.96 -20.00 42.75
N SER A 5 -56.76 -20.05 42.16
CA SER A 5 -55.65 -19.20 42.60
C SER A 5 -54.70 -18.97 41.41
N LEU A 6 -54.81 -17.78 40.80
CA LEU A 6 -53.76 -17.22 39.96
C LEU A 6 -52.65 -16.73 40.90
N SER A 7 -51.54 -17.46 40.97
CA SER A 7 -50.31 -16.91 41.55
C SER A 7 -49.64 -16.03 40.51
N CYS A 8 -49.85 -14.73 40.66
CA CYS A 8 -49.16 -13.66 39.97
C CYS A 8 -47.69 -13.67 40.41
N VAL A 9 -46.80 -14.32 39.64
CA VAL A 9 -45.36 -14.04 39.74
C VAL A 9 -45.14 -12.75 38.96
N TYR A 10 -45.20 -11.64 39.69
CA TYR A 10 -44.61 -10.38 39.25
C TYR A 10 -43.13 -10.65 38.99
N VAL A 11 -42.78 -10.93 37.73
CA VAL A 11 -41.40 -10.74 37.27
C VAL A 11 -41.17 -9.24 37.34
N CYS A 12 -40.58 -8.81 38.45
CA CYS A 12 -39.94 -7.53 38.53
C CYS A 12 -38.83 -7.57 37.46
N VAL A 13 -39.12 -7.08 36.25
CA VAL A 13 -38.10 -6.58 35.35
C VAL A 13 -37.51 -5.41 36.09
N GLN A 14 -36.53 -5.70 36.95
CA GLN A 14 -35.56 -4.70 37.33
C GLN A 14 -34.97 -4.26 35.99
N MET A 15 -35.37 -3.06 35.53
CA MET A 15 -34.54 -2.27 34.66
C MET A 15 -33.22 -2.13 35.40
N SER A 16 -32.29 -3.05 35.12
CA SER A 16 -30.91 -2.88 35.54
C SER A 16 -30.52 -1.50 35.05
N PRO A 17 -30.04 -0.59 35.93
CA PRO A 17 -29.51 0.68 35.47
C PRO A 17 -28.49 0.35 34.40
N SER A 18 -28.55 1.04 33.27
CA SER A 18 -27.66 0.83 32.12
C SER A 18 -26.21 0.78 32.63
N LEU A 19 -25.69 -0.42 32.81
CA LEU A 19 -24.37 -0.65 33.34
C LEU A 19 -23.43 -0.12 32.27
N HIS A 20 -22.82 1.04 32.53
CA HIS A 20 -21.85 1.63 31.62
C HIS A 20 -20.68 0.65 31.53
N ARG A 21 -20.66 -0.18 30.49
CA ARG A 21 -19.61 -1.18 30.29
C ARG A 21 -18.51 -0.56 29.45
N ASN A 22 -17.30 -0.54 30.00
CA ASN A 22 -16.13 -0.13 29.23
C ASN A 22 -15.80 -1.21 28.20
N ILE A 23 -15.73 -0.81 26.92
CA ILE A 23 -15.22 -1.65 25.84
C ILE A 23 -13.73 -1.36 25.77
N THR A 24 -12.90 -2.34 26.13
CA THR A 24 -11.45 -2.22 26.12
C THR A 24 -10.87 -2.85 24.86
N LEU A 25 -10.14 -2.07 24.06
CA LEU A 25 -9.32 -2.54 22.96
C LEU A 25 -7.90 -2.84 23.44
N ALA A 26 -7.32 -3.95 23.01
CA ALA A 26 -5.90 -4.25 23.25
C ALA A 26 -5.08 -3.89 22.02
N ILE A 27 -4.10 -3.00 22.17
CA ILE A 27 -3.28 -2.49 21.06
C ILE A 27 -1.87 -3.07 21.19
N ILE A 28 -1.35 -3.68 20.14
CA ILE A 28 0.03 -4.20 20.09
C ILE A 28 0.70 -3.67 18.84
N LEU A 29 1.56 -2.68 18.98
CA LEU A 29 2.26 -2.04 17.87
C LEU A 29 3.70 -1.65 18.25
N PRO A 30 4.58 -1.37 17.27
CA PRO A 30 5.92 -0.89 17.54
C PRO A 30 5.87 0.46 18.27
N GLN A 31 6.40 0.53 19.50
CA GLN A 31 6.30 1.74 20.32
C GLN A 31 7.18 2.89 19.82
N ARG A 32 8.35 2.60 19.24
CA ARG A 32 9.39 3.61 18.96
C ARG A 32 9.87 3.61 17.52
N ASN A 33 9.92 2.46 16.86
CA ASN A 33 10.52 2.35 15.54
C ASN A 33 9.57 2.90 14.45
N THR A 34 9.76 4.17 14.11
CA THR A 34 8.94 4.89 13.12
C THR A 34 9.26 4.52 11.67
N ALA A 35 10.19 3.58 11.43
CA ALA A 35 10.39 2.98 10.11
C ALA A 35 9.19 2.10 9.72
N TYR A 36 8.43 1.59 10.69
CA TYR A 36 7.17 0.91 10.44
C TYR A 36 6.04 1.92 10.16
N PRO A 37 5.24 1.73 9.10
CA PRO A 37 4.07 2.57 8.82
C PRO A 37 3.02 2.51 9.94
N TRP A 38 2.95 1.39 10.65
CA TRP A 38 2.02 1.12 11.76
C TRP A 38 2.63 1.37 13.14
N ALA A 39 3.74 2.11 13.24
CA ALA A 39 4.33 2.47 14.53
C ALA A 39 3.37 3.32 15.38
N TRP A 40 3.40 3.15 16.70
CA TRP A 40 2.54 3.83 17.65
C TRP A 40 2.56 5.37 17.54
N PRO A 41 3.71 6.05 17.34
CA PRO A 41 3.71 7.50 17.13
C PRO A 41 2.93 7.97 15.90
N ARG A 42 2.70 7.08 14.91
CA ARG A 42 1.85 7.34 13.73
C ARG A 42 0.39 6.97 13.97
N VAL A 43 0.15 5.81 14.59
CA VAL A 43 -1.19 5.21 14.72
C VAL A 43 -1.96 5.73 15.95
N GLY A 44 -1.29 5.98 17.06
CA GLY A 44 -1.92 6.43 18.31
C GLY A 44 -2.82 7.66 18.14
N PRO A 45 -2.37 8.74 17.49
CA PRO A 45 -3.22 9.91 17.25
C PRO A 45 -4.46 9.60 16.41
N ALA A 46 -4.35 8.71 15.43
CA ALA A 46 -5.50 8.28 14.60
C ALA A 46 -6.51 7.47 15.43
N LEU A 47 -6.01 6.59 16.30
CA LEU A 47 -6.84 5.78 17.19
C LEU A 47 -7.57 6.65 18.21
N ASP A 48 -6.87 7.58 18.87
CA ASP A 48 -7.47 8.50 19.84
C ASP A 48 -8.56 9.36 19.20
N ARG A 49 -8.34 9.84 17.97
CA ARG A 49 -9.37 10.55 17.21
C ARG A 49 -10.61 9.70 16.96
N ALA A 50 -10.42 8.45 16.53
CA ALA A 50 -11.52 7.54 16.27
C ALA A 50 -12.31 7.26 17.57
N ILE A 51 -11.62 6.97 18.67
CA ILE A 51 -12.24 6.70 19.97
C ILE A 51 -13.00 7.92 20.49
N ASN A 52 -12.40 9.12 20.43
CA ASN A 52 -13.07 10.35 20.85
C ASN A 52 -14.31 10.65 20.01
N THR A 53 -14.24 10.41 18.69
CA THR A 53 -15.39 10.58 17.79
C THR A 53 -16.51 9.60 18.14
N ILE A 54 -16.19 8.33 18.38
CA ILE A 54 -17.17 7.30 18.75
C ILE A 54 -17.81 7.61 20.10
N ASN A 55 -17.03 7.97 21.11
CA ASN A 55 -17.53 8.26 22.45
C ASN A 55 -18.34 9.56 22.52
N ALA A 56 -18.11 10.50 21.60
CA ALA A 56 -18.86 11.75 21.53
C ALA A 56 -20.24 11.60 20.85
N ASP A 57 -20.45 10.55 20.03
CA ASP A 57 -21.70 10.31 19.34
C ASP A 57 -22.63 9.39 20.18
N PRO A 58 -23.71 9.91 20.78
CA PRO A 58 -24.63 9.10 21.58
C PRO A 58 -25.43 8.08 20.74
N ALA A 59 -25.37 8.14 19.40
CA ALA A 59 -25.95 7.13 18.54
C ALA A 59 -25.08 5.85 18.49
N LEU A 60 -23.78 5.95 18.73
CA LEU A 60 -22.83 4.85 18.71
C LEU A 60 -22.63 4.27 20.13
N LEU A 61 -22.47 2.94 20.22
CA LEU A 61 -22.13 2.22 21.45
C LEU A 61 -22.91 2.65 22.70
N ARG A 62 -24.24 2.79 22.59
CA ARG A 62 -25.11 3.29 23.67
C ARG A 62 -24.84 2.60 25.01
N GLY A 63 -24.60 3.40 26.06
CA GLY A 63 -24.32 2.90 27.39
C GLY A 63 -22.96 2.21 27.53
N HIS A 64 -22.04 2.42 26.60
CA HIS A 64 -20.67 1.92 26.65
C HIS A 64 -19.69 3.06 26.42
N HIS A 65 -18.48 2.89 26.94
CA HIS A 65 -17.38 3.81 26.69
C HIS A 65 -16.21 3.02 26.10
N LEU A 66 -15.72 3.44 24.94
CA LEU A 66 -14.59 2.81 24.27
C LEU A 66 -13.28 3.34 24.85
N GLY A 67 -12.37 2.44 25.20
CA GLY A 67 -11.03 2.76 25.64
C GLY A 67 -10.04 1.71 25.14
N TYR A 68 -8.76 1.93 25.41
CA TYR A 68 -7.72 0.97 25.01
C TYR A 68 -6.61 0.84 26.06
N VAL A 69 -5.92 -0.29 25.97
CA VAL A 69 -4.64 -0.58 26.64
C VAL A 69 -3.61 -0.87 25.56
N PHE A 70 -2.38 -0.39 25.74
CA PHE A 70 -1.34 -0.46 24.73
C PHE A 70 -0.13 -1.24 25.26
N GLU A 71 0.41 -2.13 24.44
CA GLU A 71 1.69 -2.78 24.67
C GLU A 71 2.60 -2.72 23.43
N ASN A 72 3.90 -2.78 23.69
CA ASN A 72 4.95 -2.72 22.68
C ASN A 72 5.15 -4.07 21.97
N SER A 73 5.32 -4.06 20.65
CA SER A 73 5.68 -5.25 19.89
C SER A 73 7.19 -5.43 19.64
N GLU A 74 8.04 -4.47 20.01
CA GLU A 74 9.47 -4.45 19.70
C GLU A 74 10.32 -5.25 20.72
N ASN A 75 11.40 -5.89 20.24
CA ASN A 75 12.45 -6.41 21.12
C ASN A 75 13.49 -5.33 21.49
N GLU A 76 14.58 -5.72 22.16
CA GLU A 76 15.68 -4.82 22.56
C GLU A 76 16.39 -4.14 21.38
N GLU A 77 16.33 -4.74 20.18
CA GLU A 77 16.88 -4.16 18.94
C GLU A 77 15.92 -3.16 18.27
N GLY A 78 14.72 -2.95 18.83
CA GLY A 78 13.71 -2.04 18.29
C GLY A 78 13.00 -2.56 17.03
N ILE A 79 13.06 -3.87 16.76
CA ILE A 79 12.33 -4.50 15.65
C ILE A 79 11.09 -5.21 16.17
N CYS A 80 10.01 -5.21 15.38
CA CYS A 80 8.80 -5.94 15.74
C CYS A 80 9.13 -7.45 15.85
N SER A 81 8.89 -8.03 17.02
CA SER A 81 9.41 -9.34 17.37
C SER A 81 8.29 -10.37 17.48
N GLU A 82 8.48 -11.49 16.76
CA GLU A 82 7.60 -12.65 16.80
C GLU A 82 7.56 -13.35 18.17
N SER A 83 8.49 -13.01 19.07
CA SER A 83 8.51 -13.50 20.45
C SER A 83 7.87 -12.52 21.44
N ILE A 84 8.06 -11.21 21.26
CA ILE A 84 7.53 -10.20 22.20
C ILE A 84 6.03 -9.99 22.02
N ALA A 85 5.56 -9.79 20.79
CA ALA A 85 4.15 -9.51 20.50
C ALA A 85 3.17 -10.57 21.08
N PRO A 86 3.40 -11.89 20.95
CA PRO A 86 2.51 -12.88 21.57
C PRO A 86 2.55 -12.88 23.09
N LEU A 87 3.70 -12.61 23.73
CA LEU A 87 3.77 -12.48 25.18
C LEU A 87 2.89 -11.32 25.67
N MET A 88 2.99 -10.17 24.99
CA MET A 88 2.14 -9.02 25.29
C MET A 88 0.66 -9.31 25.03
N ALA A 89 0.32 -10.08 23.99
CA ALA A 89 -1.05 -10.50 23.74
C ALA A 89 -1.63 -11.36 24.87
N VAL A 90 -0.83 -12.28 25.41
CA VAL A 90 -1.20 -13.10 26.58
C VAL A 90 -1.39 -12.20 27.80
N ASP A 91 -0.43 -11.33 28.13
CA ASP A 91 -0.51 -10.44 29.28
C ASP A 91 -1.76 -9.54 29.20
N LEU A 92 -2.01 -8.93 28.03
CA LEU A 92 -3.18 -8.11 27.78
C LEU A 92 -4.49 -8.89 27.92
N LYS A 93 -4.55 -10.14 27.42
CA LYS A 93 -5.73 -11.00 27.53
C LYS A 93 -6.06 -11.29 29.00
N PHE A 94 -5.08 -11.70 29.78
CA PHE A 94 -5.31 -12.10 31.17
C PHE A 94 -5.50 -10.92 32.12
N ALA A 95 -4.87 -9.77 31.85
CA ALA A 95 -5.01 -8.57 32.69
C ALA A 95 -6.29 -7.78 32.42
N HIS A 96 -6.76 -7.75 31.16
CA HIS A 96 -7.80 -6.81 30.75
C HIS A 96 -9.03 -7.43 30.06
N ASP A 97 -8.97 -8.70 29.66
CA ASP A 97 -10.05 -9.40 28.94
C ASP A 97 -10.66 -8.55 27.79
N PRO A 98 -9.85 -8.16 26.78
CA PRO A 98 -10.23 -7.15 25.79
C PRO A 98 -11.31 -7.66 24.84
N TRP A 99 -12.08 -6.71 24.29
CA TRP A 99 -13.13 -6.98 23.30
C TRP A 99 -12.60 -7.20 21.89
N ALA A 100 -11.45 -6.62 21.58
CA ALA A 100 -10.78 -6.76 20.30
C ALA A 100 -9.29 -6.42 20.43
N PHE A 101 -8.49 -6.96 19.52
CA PHE A 101 -7.11 -6.55 19.31
C PHE A 101 -7.00 -5.60 18.11
N ILE A 102 -6.17 -4.56 18.24
CA ILE A 102 -5.72 -3.73 17.11
C ILE A 102 -4.22 -3.96 16.91
N GLY A 103 -3.84 -4.35 15.70
CA GLY A 103 -2.51 -4.87 15.41
C GLY A 103 -2.32 -6.31 15.92
N PRO A 104 -1.13 -6.90 15.75
CA PRO A 104 0.09 -6.28 15.21
C PRO A 104 0.03 -5.92 13.72
N GLY A 105 1.03 -5.16 13.28
CA GLY A 105 1.19 -4.75 11.88
C GLY A 105 2.24 -5.53 11.10
N CYS A 106 3.26 -6.10 11.75
CA CYS A 106 4.27 -6.90 11.06
C CYS A 106 3.77 -8.32 10.80
N ASP A 107 4.12 -8.91 9.67
CA ASP A 107 3.64 -10.25 9.27
C ASP A 107 4.05 -11.32 10.29
N TYR A 108 5.33 -11.35 10.68
CA TYR A 108 5.84 -12.34 11.64
C TYR A 108 5.25 -12.19 13.04
N THR A 109 4.94 -10.97 13.48
CA THR A 109 4.29 -10.73 14.78
C THR A 109 2.79 -11.03 14.76
N SER A 110 2.14 -10.79 13.62
CA SER A 110 0.69 -10.95 13.48
C SER A 110 0.28 -12.42 13.43
N SER A 111 1.14 -13.29 12.91
CA SER A 111 0.89 -14.74 12.85
C SER A 111 0.61 -15.36 14.23
N PRO A 112 1.52 -15.33 15.22
CA PRO A 112 1.26 -15.94 16.52
C PRO A 112 0.13 -15.23 17.29
N VAL A 113 0.03 -13.90 17.23
CA VAL A 113 -1.08 -13.17 17.89
C VAL A 113 -2.42 -13.56 17.28
N GLY A 114 -2.51 -13.66 15.95
CA GLY A 114 -3.71 -14.08 15.24
C GLY A 114 -4.19 -15.50 15.58
N LEU A 115 -3.25 -16.41 15.88
CA LEU A 115 -3.59 -17.75 16.38
C LEU A 115 -4.19 -17.68 17.78
N PHE A 116 -3.63 -16.85 18.67
CA PHE A 116 -4.18 -16.63 20.01
C PHE A 116 -5.58 -15.99 19.97
N THR A 117 -5.76 -14.93 19.19
CA THR A 117 -7.06 -14.25 19.08
C THR A 117 -8.13 -15.16 18.50
N THR A 118 -7.76 -16.02 17.55
CA THR A 118 -8.64 -17.08 17.03
C THR A 118 -9.00 -18.09 18.10
N HIS A 119 -8.03 -18.55 18.91
CA HIS A 119 -8.29 -19.48 20.01
C HIS A 119 -9.21 -18.89 21.08
N TRP A 120 -9.07 -17.59 21.37
CA TRP A 120 -9.88 -16.88 22.36
C TRP A 120 -11.24 -16.39 21.84
N ASP A 121 -11.53 -16.58 20.55
CA ASP A 121 -12.71 -16.03 19.87
C ASP A 121 -12.83 -14.50 20.01
N ILE A 122 -11.69 -13.80 19.84
CA ILE A 122 -11.59 -12.34 19.91
C ILE A 122 -11.21 -11.80 18.53
N PRO A 123 -11.93 -10.80 18.00
CA PRO A 123 -11.57 -10.19 16.72
C PRO A 123 -10.22 -9.45 16.82
N MET A 124 -9.40 -9.59 15.79
CA MET A 124 -8.17 -8.83 15.59
C MET A 124 -8.30 -7.97 14.34
N ILE A 125 -8.14 -6.66 14.46
CA ILE A 125 -8.20 -5.71 13.35
C ILE A 125 -6.81 -5.14 13.11
N THR A 126 -6.36 -5.13 11.86
CA THR A 126 -5.05 -4.56 11.51
C THR A 126 -5.10 -3.82 10.17
N ALA A 127 -4.18 -2.87 9.98
CA ALA A 127 -3.91 -2.23 8.69
C ALA A 127 -2.51 -2.58 8.14
N GLY A 128 -1.78 -3.47 8.83
CA GLY A 128 -0.56 -4.13 8.38
C GLY A 128 -0.86 -5.57 7.97
N ALA A 129 -0.04 -6.53 8.40
CA ALA A 129 -0.15 -7.96 8.10
C ALA A 129 -0.54 -8.25 6.62
N PRO A 130 0.19 -7.70 5.64
CA PRO A 130 -0.20 -7.74 4.24
C PRO A 130 0.05 -9.10 3.56
N ALA A 131 0.79 -10.03 4.18
CA ALA A 131 1.16 -11.32 3.59
C ALA A 131 -0.06 -12.14 3.15
N VAL A 132 0.10 -12.89 2.05
CA VAL A 132 -1.00 -13.68 1.46
C VAL A 132 -1.49 -14.79 2.39
N GLY A 133 -0.65 -15.23 3.34
CA GLY A 133 -0.99 -16.23 4.34
C GLY A 133 -2.21 -15.86 5.20
N PHE A 134 -2.45 -14.58 5.44
CA PHE A 134 -3.60 -14.09 6.22
C PHE A 134 -4.92 -14.09 5.44
N ASN A 135 -4.89 -14.26 4.12
CA ASN A 135 -6.10 -14.29 3.28
C ASN A 135 -6.81 -15.65 3.25
N GLY A 136 -6.26 -16.68 3.91
CA GLY A 136 -6.84 -18.02 3.97
C GLY A 136 -7.92 -18.16 5.04
N ILE A 137 -9.14 -18.55 4.63
CA ILE A 137 -10.35 -18.64 5.49
C ILE A 137 -10.17 -19.57 6.71
N ASN A 138 -9.19 -20.49 6.70
CA ASN A 138 -9.12 -21.57 7.67
C ASN A 138 -8.11 -21.36 8.82
N MET A 139 -7.14 -20.45 8.71
CA MET A 139 -6.08 -20.33 9.73
C MET A 139 -6.21 -19.08 10.60
N TYR A 140 -6.75 -17.98 10.06
CA TYR A 140 -6.86 -16.70 10.76
C TYR A 140 -8.28 -16.10 10.68
N PRO A 141 -9.34 -16.85 11.07
CA PRO A 141 -10.72 -16.40 10.90
C PRO A 141 -11.08 -15.17 11.74
N SER A 142 -10.31 -14.86 12.79
CA SER A 142 -10.52 -13.68 13.64
C SER A 142 -9.88 -12.39 13.10
N ILE A 143 -9.03 -12.48 12.06
CA ILE A 143 -8.30 -11.31 11.55
C ILE A 143 -9.12 -10.59 10.48
N THR A 144 -9.32 -9.29 10.67
CA THR A 144 -9.85 -8.37 9.66
C THR A 144 -8.77 -7.36 9.27
N ASN A 145 -8.27 -7.47 8.05
CA ASN A 145 -7.33 -6.50 7.48
C ASN A 145 -8.08 -5.34 6.80
N THR A 146 -7.91 -4.14 7.33
CA THR A 146 -8.49 -2.88 6.85
C THR A 146 -7.53 -2.09 5.95
N GLY A 147 -6.29 -2.54 5.83
CA GLY A 147 -5.25 -1.94 5.00
C GLY A 147 -5.08 -2.62 3.63
N PRO A 148 -4.02 -2.25 2.91
CA PRO A 148 -3.59 -2.94 1.71
C PRO A 148 -3.08 -4.35 1.99
N THR A 149 -3.25 -5.28 1.04
CA THR A 149 -2.69 -6.64 1.12
C THR A 149 -1.88 -6.98 -0.12
N HIS A 150 -0.88 -7.84 0.01
CA HIS A 150 -0.06 -8.26 -1.12
C HIS A 150 -0.84 -9.10 -2.14
N LYS A 151 -1.91 -9.77 -1.72
CA LYS A 151 -2.87 -10.38 -2.64
C LYS A 151 -3.51 -9.36 -3.59
N LYS A 152 -3.87 -8.17 -3.10
CA LYS A 152 -4.42 -7.09 -3.94
C LYS A 152 -3.35 -6.54 -4.91
N LEU A 153 -2.11 -6.40 -4.45
CA LEU A 153 -0.98 -6.06 -5.33
C LEU A 153 -0.79 -7.11 -6.43
N GLY A 154 -0.86 -8.39 -6.08
CA GLY A 154 -0.79 -9.49 -7.04
C GLY A 154 -1.88 -9.45 -8.09
N LYS A 155 -3.13 -9.22 -7.68
CA LYS A 155 -4.27 -9.04 -8.61
C LYS A 155 -4.06 -7.87 -9.56
N PHE A 156 -3.46 -6.78 -9.07
CA PHE A 156 -3.15 -5.62 -9.90
C PHE A 156 -2.05 -5.95 -10.92
N GLY A 157 -0.95 -6.58 -10.50
CA GLY A 157 0.09 -7.05 -11.42
C GLY A 157 -0.44 -8.04 -12.46
N LEU A 158 -1.30 -8.97 -12.06
CA LEU A 158 -2.01 -9.88 -12.96
C LEU A 158 -2.85 -9.12 -13.99
N HIS A 159 -3.54 -8.05 -13.58
CA HIS A 159 -4.33 -7.23 -14.50
C HIS A 159 -3.44 -6.55 -15.55
N ILE A 160 -2.28 -6.03 -15.14
CA ILE A 160 -1.28 -5.47 -16.06
C ILE A 160 -0.82 -6.55 -17.05
N CYS A 161 -0.40 -7.72 -16.57
CA CYS A 161 0.07 -8.80 -17.44
C CYS A 161 -1.01 -9.24 -18.44
N LYS A 162 -2.26 -9.36 -17.99
CA LYS A 162 -3.40 -9.69 -18.88
C LYS A 162 -3.68 -8.60 -19.90
N HIS A 163 -3.59 -7.33 -19.51
CA HIS A 163 -3.87 -6.19 -20.38
C HIS A 163 -2.86 -6.08 -21.54
N PHE A 164 -1.57 -6.31 -21.24
CA PHE A 164 -0.50 -6.27 -22.23
C PHE A 164 -0.16 -7.64 -22.83
N GLU A 165 -0.98 -8.65 -22.55
CA GLU A 165 -0.82 -10.03 -23.04
C GLU A 165 0.53 -10.69 -22.69
N TRP A 166 1.18 -10.24 -21.61
CA TRP A 166 2.39 -10.86 -21.07
C TRP A 166 2.05 -12.17 -20.35
N LYS A 167 2.50 -13.29 -20.93
CA LYS A 167 2.18 -14.65 -20.45
C LYS A 167 3.39 -15.44 -19.97
N GLU A 168 4.59 -15.07 -20.39
CA GLU A 168 5.80 -15.83 -20.05
C GLU A 168 6.94 -14.93 -19.56
N GLN A 169 7.73 -15.48 -18.63
CA GLN A 169 9.02 -14.96 -18.19
C GLN A 169 8.97 -13.55 -17.58
N VAL A 170 7.98 -13.29 -16.72
CA VAL A 170 7.96 -12.08 -15.89
C VAL A 170 9.07 -12.17 -14.84
N LEU A 171 10.01 -11.23 -14.81
CA LEU A 171 11.06 -11.19 -13.80
C LEU A 171 10.54 -10.51 -12.54
N LEU A 172 10.67 -11.19 -11.40
CA LEU A 172 10.35 -10.68 -10.07
C LEU A 172 11.66 -10.49 -9.31
N MET A 173 12.14 -9.25 -9.26
CA MET A 173 13.39 -8.89 -8.62
C MET A 173 13.13 -8.27 -7.25
N PHE A 174 13.75 -8.77 -6.17
CA PHE A 174 13.48 -8.22 -4.85
C PHE A 174 14.63 -8.36 -3.85
N SER A 175 14.65 -7.46 -2.86
CA SER A 175 15.52 -7.58 -1.70
C SER A 175 14.89 -8.49 -0.65
N ASP A 176 15.68 -9.37 -0.05
CA ASP A 176 15.25 -10.26 1.03
C ASP A 176 16.22 -10.27 2.22
N ASN A 177 15.95 -9.41 3.20
CA ASN A 177 16.69 -9.39 4.46
C ASN A 177 15.99 -10.25 5.51
N LYS A 178 16.52 -11.44 5.76
CA LYS A 178 15.96 -12.43 6.70
C LYS A 178 15.95 -11.99 8.18
N LYS A 179 16.45 -10.78 8.49
CA LYS A 179 16.47 -10.21 9.84
C LYS A 179 15.39 -9.13 10.07
N ASP A 180 14.66 -8.72 9.03
CA ASP A 180 13.54 -7.80 9.15
C ASP A 180 12.20 -8.50 8.85
N ASP A 181 11.13 -7.73 8.68
CA ASP A 181 9.79 -8.26 8.38
C ASP A 181 9.63 -8.72 6.92
N ARG A 182 10.72 -8.75 6.14
CA ARG A 182 10.83 -9.18 4.75
C ARG A 182 9.77 -8.56 3.82
N PRO A 183 9.60 -7.24 3.83
CA PRO A 183 8.46 -6.58 3.17
C PRO A 183 8.46 -6.78 1.64
N CYS A 184 9.63 -6.82 1.00
CA CYS A 184 9.71 -7.04 -0.45
C CYS A 184 9.49 -8.50 -0.86
N TYR A 185 9.93 -9.45 -0.02
CA TYR A 185 9.62 -10.87 -0.22
C TYR A 185 8.11 -11.09 -0.22
N PHE A 186 7.39 -10.61 0.81
CA PHE A 186 5.94 -10.77 0.88
C PHE A 186 5.18 -9.99 -0.22
N ALA A 187 5.69 -8.83 -0.62
CA ALA A 187 5.12 -8.09 -1.75
C ALA A 187 5.21 -8.87 -3.07
N VAL A 188 6.37 -9.46 -3.35
CA VAL A 188 6.59 -10.29 -4.53
C VAL A 188 5.85 -11.63 -4.42
N GLU A 189 5.74 -12.24 -3.24
CA GLU A 189 4.93 -13.45 -3.02
C GLU A 189 3.48 -13.24 -3.45
N GLY A 190 2.91 -12.05 -3.20
CA GLY A 190 1.59 -11.66 -3.69
C GLY A 190 1.47 -11.70 -5.20
N LEU A 191 2.46 -11.14 -5.91
CA LEU A 191 2.54 -11.19 -7.38
C LEU A 191 2.72 -12.62 -7.88
N TYR A 192 3.72 -13.33 -7.36
CA TYR A 192 4.01 -14.71 -7.70
C TYR A 192 2.76 -15.58 -7.59
N THR A 193 2.05 -15.50 -6.46
CA THR A 193 0.85 -16.32 -6.20
C THR A 193 -0.24 -16.08 -7.25
N GLU A 194 -0.59 -14.81 -7.51
CA GLU A 194 -1.67 -14.48 -8.45
C GLU A 194 -1.28 -14.76 -9.92
N LEU A 195 -0.01 -14.56 -10.29
CA LEU A 195 0.51 -14.90 -11.62
C LEU A 195 0.51 -16.42 -11.84
N HIS A 196 1.03 -17.19 -10.87
CA HIS A 196 1.11 -18.65 -10.95
C HIS A 196 -0.28 -19.30 -11.02
N LEU A 197 -1.24 -18.84 -10.20
CA LEU A 197 -2.64 -19.29 -10.25
C LEU A 197 -3.32 -19.03 -11.61
N ASN A 198 -2.76 -18.16 -12.44
CA ASN A 198 -3.26 -17.81 -13.77
C ASN A 198 -2.34 -18.29 -14.91
N ASN A 199 -1.45 -19.26 -14.65
CA ASN A 199 -0.54 -19.85 -15.62
C ASN A 199 0.40 -18.85 -16.30
N ILE A 200 0.76 -17.76 -15.63
CA ILE A 200 1.80 -16.83 -16.09
C ILE A 200 3.12 -17.27 -15.45
N THR A 201 4.14 -17.53 -16.26
CA THR A 201 5.45 -17.94 -15.74
C THR A 201 6.25 -16.74 -15.25
N SER A 202 6.83 -16.88 -14.07
CA SER A 202 7.73 -15.89 -13.48
C SER A 202 9.09 -16.49 -13.15
N VAL A 203 10.11 -15.64 -13.11
CA VAL A 203 11.47 -15.97 -12.67
C VAL A 203 11.80 -15.04 -11.52
N ASP A 204 12.32 -15.58 -10.42
CA ASP A 204 12.65 -14.81 -9.23
C ASP A 204 14.15 -14.50 -9.22
N LEU A 205 14.50 -13.26 -8.82
CA LEU A 205 15.87 -12.84 -8.61
C LEU A 205 16.00 -12.05 -7.31
N VAL A 206 16.80 -12.56 -6.38
CA VAL A 206 17.05 -11.92 -5.10
C VAL A 206 18.33 -11.09 -5.20
N PHE A 207 18.30 -9.80 -4.86
CA PHE A 207 19.48 -8.92 -4.99
C PHE A 207 20.68 -9.42 -4.19
N GLU A 208 20.44 -10.03 -3.03
CA GLU A 208 21.47 -10.52 -2.12
C GLU A 208 22.03 -11.89 -2.53
N GLU A 209 21.41 -12.57 -3.50
CA GLU A 209 21.87 -13.84 -4.05
C GLU A 209 22.51 -13.59 -5.42
N ASN A 210 23.77 -13.99 -5.63
CA ASN A 210 24.52 -13.76 -6.88
C ASN A 210 24.04 -14.65 -8.05
N THR A 211 22.73 -14.75 -8.25
CA THR A 211 22.09 -15.52 -9.31
C THR A 211 21.48 -14.54 -10.31
N GLY A 212 22.24 -14.24 -11.37
CA GLY A 212 21.72 -13.46 -12.50
C GLY A 212 20.64 -14.25 -13.26
N PRO A 213 19.70 -13.59 -13.94
CA PRO A 213 18.71 -14.29 -14.73
C PRO A 213 19.39 -14.81 -16.01
N GLU A 214 19.24 -16.11 -16.30
CA GLU A 214 19.83 -16.72 -17.50
C GLU A 214 19.07 -16.37 -18.80
N LYS A 215 17.88 -15.76 -18.69
CA LYS A 215 16.99 -15.48 -19.82
C LYS A 215 16.60 -14.01 -19.92
N LYS A 216 16.47 -13.52 -21.16
CA LYS A 216 15.96 -12.19 -21.48
C LYS A 216 14.49 -12.10 -21.07
N THR A 217 14.15 -11.14 -20.22
CA THR A 217 12.80 -10.87 -19.75
C THR A 217 12.40 -9.46 -20.14
N GLU A 218 11.22 -9.28 -20.74
CA GLU A 218 10.75 -7.97 -21.22
C GLU A 218 10.07 -7.17 -20.09
N MET A 219 9.51 -7.87 -19.09
CA MET A 219 8.78 -7.27 -17.98
C MET A 219 9.47 -7.61 -16.65
N VAL A 220 9.77 -6.58 -15.86
CA VAL A 220 10.50 -6.70 -14.61
C VAL A 220 9.76 -5.98 -13.49
N PHE A 221 9.21 -6.71 -12.52
CA PHE A 221 8.79 -6.12 -11.25
C PHE A 221 9.99 -6.05 -10.30
N VAL A 222 10.20 -4.91 -9.66
CA VAL A 222 11.33 -4.70 -8.74
C VAL A 222 10.85 -4.19 -7.39
N CYS A 223 11.17 -4.87 -6.29
CA CYS A 223 10.97 -4.37 -4.93
C CYS A 223 12.29 -4.31 -4.18
N CYS A 224 12.78 -3.10 -3.92
CA CYS A 224 13.97 -2.88 -3.11
C CYS A 224 13.98 -1.43 -2.58
N SER A 225 15.04 -1.05 -1.86
CA SER A 225 15.19 0.34 -1.42
C SER A 225 15.26 1.31 -2.61
N PRO A 226 14.82 2.57 -2.48
CA PRO A 226 14.90 3.56 -3.57
C PRO A 226 16.33 3.76 -4.08
N ASP A 227 17.33 3.64 -3.22
CA ASP A 227 18.74 3.79 -3.59
C ASP A 227 19.25 2.59 -4.37
N THR A 228 18.88 1.37 -3.95
CA THR A 228 19.18 0.14 -4.69
C THR A 228 18.55 0.19 -6.09
N PHE A 229 17.29 0.60 -6.19
CA PHE A 229 16.61 0.74 -7.47
C PHE A 229 17.27 1.80 -8.37
N ARG A 230 17.63 2.96 -7.80
CA ARG A 230 18.36 4.01 -8.54
C ARG A 230 19.68 3.48 -9.09
N GLN A 231 20.46 2.78 -8.28
CA GLN A 231 21.73 2.19 -8.70
C GLN A 231 21.52 1.14 -9.79
N LEU A 232 20.51 0.28 -9.67
CA LEU A 232 20.13 -0.69 -10.71
C LEU A 232 19.90 0.03 -12.05
N MET A 233 19.10 1.10 -12.06
CA MET A 233 18.82 1.86 -13.27
C MET A 233 20.06 2.54 -13.86
N VAL A 234 20.95 3.08 -13.02
CA VAL A 234 22.23 3.66 -13.46
C VAL A 234 23.13 2.58 -14.09
N HIS A 235 23.26 1.41 -13.46
CA HIS A 235 24.04 0.30 -14.00
C HIS A 235 23.45 -0.20 -15.32
N PHE A 236 22.12 -0.33 -15.40
CA PHE A 236 21.42 -0.74 -16.60
C PHE A 236 21.66 0.23 -17.77
N ARG A 237 21.61 1.55 -17.51
CA ARG A 237 21.93 2.59 -18.50
C ARG A 237 23.39 2.51 -18.96
N ARG A 238 24.33 2.37 -18.03
CA ARG A 238 25.77 2.28 -18.33
C ARG A 238 26.15 1.01 -19.11
N ALA A 239 25.43 -0.08 -18.90
CA ALA A 239 25.64 -1.33 -19.63
C ALA A 239 25.23 -1.25 -21.11
N GLY A 240 24.54 -0.17 -21.52
CA GLY A 240 24.12 0.01 -22.91
C GLY A 240 23.07 -1.01 -23.37
N LEU A 241 22.34 -1.61 -22.44
CA LEU A 241 21.27 -2.56 -22.76
C LEU A 241 20.12 -1.85 -23.51
N PRO A 242 19.47 -2.53 -24.48
CA PRO A 242 18.41 -1.93 -25.28
C PRO A 242 17.21 -1.59 -24.40
N GLN A 243 17.05 -0.31 -24.05
CA GLN A 243 16.04 0.12 -23.07
C GLN A 243 14.60 -0.05 -23.54
N GLU A 244 14.40 -0.13 -24.85
CA GLU A 244 13.11 -0.38 -25.50
C GLU A 244 12.60 -1.81 -25.28
N ASP A 245 13.48 -2.73 -24.90
CA ASP A 245 13.15 -4.14 -24.67
C ASP A 245 12.70 -4.43 -23.24
N PHE A 246 12.76 -3.46 -22.32
CA PHE A 246 12.51 -3.68 -20.89
C PHE A 246 11.53 -2.66 -20.30
N VAL A 247 10.57 -3.18 -19.53
CA VAL A 247 9.67 -2.37 -18.70
C VAL A 247 9.83 -2.76 -17.23
N PHE A 248 10.34 -1.83 -16.43
CA PHE A 248 10.50 -1.94 -14.99
C PHE A 248 9.27 -1.41 -14.26
N PHE A 249 8.67 -2.23 -13.41
CA PHE A 249 7.63 -1.86 -12.46
C PHE A 249 8.23 -1.86 -11.05
N TYR A 250 8.63 -0.68 -10.58
CA TYR A 250 9.16 -0.49 -9.24
C TYR A 250 8.04 -0.47 -8.20
N ILE A 251 8.06 -1.42 -7.27
CA ILE A 251 7.08 -1.57 -6.19
C ILE A 251 7.54 -0.71 -5.01
N ASP A 252 7.05 0.52 -4.97
CA ASP A 252 7.27 1.46 -3.87
C ASP A 252 6.02 1.50 -2.97
N MET A 253 5.87 0.47 -2.14
CA MET A 253 4.68 0.24 -1.33
C MET A 253 4.19 1.50 -0.62
N PHE A 254 5.09 2.24 0.02
CA PHE A 254 4.74 3.42 0.82
C PHE A 254 5.19 4.75 0.19
N GLY A 255 5.57 4.76 -1.08
CA GLY A 255 5.84 6.00 -1.83
C GLY A 255 7.12 6.74 -1.44
N ARG A 256 8.06 6.07 -0.75
CA ARG A 256 9.28 6.72 -0.20
C ARG A 256 10.19 7.30 -1.27
N SER A 257 10.17 6.75 -2.48
CA SER A 257 10.93 7.31 -3.60
C SER A 257 10.41 8.68 -4.06
N LEU A 258 9.21 9.07 -3.61
CA LEU A 258 8.51 10.28 -4.02
C LEU A 258 8.56 11.40 -2.97
N ASP A 259 9.20 11.18 -1.82
CA ASP A 259 9.23 12.12 -0.67
C ASP A 259 9.83 13.50 -1.03
N SER A 260 10.70 13.56 -2.05
CA SER A 260 11.30 14.81 -2.52
C SER A 260 10.26 15.87 -2.94
N GLN A 261 10.60 17.16 -2.79
CA GLN A 261 9.69 18.28 -3.08
C GLN A 261 9.11 18.27 -4.51
N ASN A 262 9.75 17.59 -5.47
CA ASN A 262 9.30 17.49 -6.86
C ASN A 262 9.09 16.05 -7.34
N ALA A 263 9.00 15.07 -6.43
CA ALA A 263 8.88 13.64 -6.76
C ALA A 263 9.92 13.21 -7.83
N GLN A 264 11.20 13.51 -7.56
CA GLN A 264 12.35 13.17 -8.40
C GLN A 264 13.06 11.94 -7.82
N PRO A 265 12.56 10.70 -8.07
CA PRO A 265 13.10 9.48 -7.48
C PRO A 265 14.56 9.21 -7.86
N TRP A 266 15.04 9.80 -8.97
CA TRP A 266 16.40 9.70 -9.49
C TRP A 266 17.40 10.67 -8.85
N ALA A 267 16.95 11.78 -8.24
CA ALA A 267 17.85 12.85 -7.80
C ALA A 267 18.50 12.52 -6.44
N ARG A 268 19.82 12.68 -6.35
CA ARG A 268 20.61 12.54 -5.10
C ARG A 268 21.65 13.65 -4.91
N GLY A 269 21.86 14.50 -5.91
CA GLY A 269 22.91 15.52 -5.90
C GLY A 269 24.31 14.95 -6.11
N ASP A 270 24.41 13.75 -6.70
CA ASP A 270 25.68 13.07 -6.95
C ASP A 270 26.08 13.08 -8.44
N GLN A 271 27.25 12.50 -8.74
CA GLN A 271 27.79 12.41 -10.10
C GLN A 271 26.96 11.54 -11.06
N ASP A 272 26.10 10.67 -10.52
CA ASP A 272 25.27 9.75 -11.29
C ASP A 272 23.89 10.36 -11.63
N ASP A 273 23.55 11.55 -11.11
CA ASP A 273 22.21 12.14 -11.28
C ASP A 273 21.81 12.33 -12.75
N LEU A 274 22.74 12.70 -13.63
CA LEU A 274 22.44 12.83 -15.07
C LEU A 274 22.10 11.46 -15.67
N VAL A 275 22.88 10.43 -15.34
CA VAL A 275 22.67 9.06 -15.83
C VAL A 275 21.39 8.47 -15.25
N ALA A 276 21.14 8.69 -13.95
CA ALA A 276 19.93 8.24 -13.28
C ALA A 276 18.70 8.93 -13.87
N LYS A 277 18.76 10.25 -14.10
CA LYS A 277 17.68 10.99 -14.76
C LYS A 277 17.38 10.41 -16.13
N GLU A 278 18.39 10.16 -16.96
CA GLU A 278 18.20 9.53 -18.27
C GLU A 278 17.66 8.10 -18.16
N ALA A 279 18.12 7.31 -17.20
CA ALA A 279 17.65 5.94 -17.00
C ALA A 279 16.17 5.86 -16.58
N PHE A 280 15.71 6.86 -15.84
CA PHE A 280 14.31 7.04 -15.46
C PHE A 280 13.49 7.78 -16.54
N GLN A 281 14.15 8.38 -17.54
CA GLN A 281 13.51 9.08 -18.64
C GLN A 281 13.23 8.14 -19.82
N VAL A 282 12.23 8.52 -20.61
CA VAL A 282 11.87 7.86 -21.86
C VAL A 282 12.87 8.24 -22.94
N SER A 283 13.52 7.25 -23.54
CA SER A 283 14.15 7.41 -24.85
C SER A 283 13.05 7.38 -25.90
N LEU A 284 12.64 8.53 -26.45
CA LEU A 284 11.93 8.53 -27.73
C LEU A 284 12.94 8.01 -28.75
N GLY A 285 12.69 6.82 -29.30
CA GLY A 285 13.52 6.26 -30.36
C GLY A 285 13.71 7.33 -31.44
N SER A 286 14.95 7.75 -31.66
CA SER A 286 15.32 8.55 -32.80
C SER A 286 14.87 7.81 -34.05
N GLU A 287 14.02 8.42 -34.88
CA GLU A 287 13.76 7.95 -36.23
C GLU A 287 15.11 7.67 -36.89
N SER A 288 15.41 6.40 -37.11
CA SER A 288 16.58 5.97 -37.85
C SER A 288 16.43 6.55 -39.25
N SER A 289 17.35 7.45 -39.59
CA SER A 289 17.49 8.03 -40.92
C SER A 289 17.63 6.92 -41.95
N VAL A 290 16.53 6.56 -42.60
CA VAL A 290 16.55 5.75 -43.81
C VAL A 290 17.34 6.53 -44.86
N SER A 291 18.45 5.95 -45.28
CA SER A 291 19.29 6.48 -46.34
C SER A 291 18.48 6.65 -47.63
N SER A 292 18.37 7.90 -48.07
CA SER A 292 17.74 8.26 -49.33
C SER A 292 18.52 7.65 -50.50
N HIS A 293 18.00 6.57 -51.09
CA HIS A 293 18.28 6.27 -52.49
C HIS A 293 17.33 7.09 -53.36
N SER A 294 17.95 7.86 -54.25
CA SER A 294 17.32 8.77 -55.17
C SER A 294 16.37 8.05 -56.13
N SER A 295 15.11 8.44 -56.14
CA SER A 295 14.37 8.60 -57.38
C SER A 295 13.37 9.74 -57.22
N SER A 296 13.46 10.64 -58.19
CA SER A 296 12.71 11.88 -58.35
C SER A 296 11.21 11.66 -58.23
N HIS A 297 10.51 12.54 -57.51
CA HIS A 297 9.33 13.28 -57.99
C HIS A 297 8.90 14.35 -56.96
N SER A 298 8.37 15.44 -57.48
CA SER A 298 8.37 16.80 -56.93
C SER A 298 7.57 17.04 -55.64
N HIS A 299 8.06 17.99 -54.85
CA HIS A 299 7.42 18.56 -53.66
C HIS A 299 6.02 19.14 -53.94
N HIS A 300 5.06 18.83 -53.05
CA HIS A 300 4.00 19.75 -52.67
C HIS A 300 3.67 19.56 -51.18
N TYR A 301 3.94 20.61 -50.39
CA TYR A 301 3.51 20.74 -49.00
C TYR A 301 2.01 21.05 -48.93
N LEU A 302 1.29 20.38 -48.03
CA LEU A 302 0.01 20.71 -47.37
C LEU A 302 -0.21 19.55 -46.36
N GLY A 303 -0.18 19.71 -45.04
CA GLY A 303 -0.97 20.62 -44.24
C GLY A 303 -2.16 19.88 -43.60
N ASN A 304 -1.92 19.17 -42.50
CA ASN A 304 -2.82 18.84 -41.37
C ASN A 304 -4.23 18.18 -41.56
N ARG A 305 -4.54 17.32 -40.57
CA ARG A 305 -5.83 16.75 -40.11
C ARG A 305 -6.38 15.54 -40.85
N TYR A 306 -6.44 14.40 -40.14
CA TYR A 306 -7.69 13.65 -39.97
C TYR A 306 -7.77 13.03 -38.57
N LEU A 307 -8.83 13.44 -37.85
CA LEU A 307 -9.45 12.76 -36.72
C LEU A 307 -10.04 11.43 -37.19
N LEU A 308 -9.89 10.37 -36.39
CA LEU A 308 -10.76 9.19 -36.45
C LEU A 308 -11.13 8.79 -35.01
N TYR A 309 -12.29 9.26 -34.57
CA TYR A 309 -13.09 8.61 -33.53
C TYR A 309 -13.88 7.48 -34.20
N SER A 310 -13.99 6.33 -33.53
CA SER A 310 -15.09 5.39 -33.77
C SER A 310 -15.64 4.90 -32.42
N PRO A 311 -16.97 4.86 -32.24
CA PRO A 311 -17.63 4.68 -30.95
C PRO A 311 -18.06 3.23 -30.72
N LEU A 312 -17.92 2.74 -29.49
CA LEU A 312 -18.79 1.68 -28.97
C LEU A 312 -19.25 2.08 -27.56
N THR A 313 -20.48 2.56 -27.53
CA THR A 313 -21.32 2.70 -26.35
C THR A 313 -21.56 1.34 -25.71
N TYR A 314 -21.24 1.18 -24.43
CA TYR A 314 -21.94 0.24 -23.55
C TYR A 314 -22.53 1.00 -22.36
N THR A 315 -23.81 0.72 -22.17
CA THR A 315 -24.78 1.25 -21.22
C THR A 315 -24.34 1.16 -19.76
N ALA A 316 -24.67 2.21 -19.02
CA ALA A 316 -24.57 2.30 -17.57
C ALA A 316 -25.32 1.16 -16.87
N VAL A 317 -24.58 0.39 -16.06
CA VAL A 317 -25.11 -0.35 -14.91
C VAL A 317 -24.31 0.15 -13.72
N LYS A 318 -24.97 0.73 -12.71
CA LYS A 318 -24.33 1.10 -11.43
C LYS A 318 -23.62 -0.13 -10.82
N PRO A 319 -22.46 0.06 -10.19
CA PRO A 319 -22.27 -0.54 -8.88
C PRO A 319 -21.61 0.40 -7.85
N LEU A 320 -21.86 0.06 -6.58
CA LEU A 320 -21.21 0.60 -5.40
C LEU A 320 -19.70 0.26 -5.38
N SER A 321 -18.98 1.11 -4.62
CA SER A 321 -17.67 0.89 -3.98
C SER A 321 -16.39 1.09 -4.82
N TYR A 322 -15.60 2.07 -4.37
CA TYR A 322 -14.14 2.24 -4.54
C TYR A 322 -13.48 1.55 -5.74
N GLU A 323 -13.46 2.22 -6.90
CA GLU A 323 -12.58 1.85 -8.00
C GLU A 323 -11.36 2.76 -8.08
N SER A 324 -10.18 2.15 -7.97
CA SER A 324 -8.90 2.74 -8.36
C SER A 324 -8.86 2.92 -9.88
N GLN A 325 -9.36 4.04 -10.38
CA GLN A 325 -9.23 4.39 -11.80
C GLN A 325 -7.85 4.99 -12.06
N LEU A 326 -7.01 4.28 -12.82
CA LEU A 326 -5.83 4.82 -13.47
C LEU A 326 -5.86 4.46 -14.95
N PHE A 327 -5.93 5.47 -15.81
CA PHE A 327 -5.84 5.33 -17.26
C PHE A 327 -4.37 5.14 -17.65
N ILE A 328 -4.01 3.96 -18.17
CA ILE A 328 -2.71 3.75 -18.79
C ILE A 328 -2.87 4.02 -20.28
N PHE A 329 -2.53 5.23 -20.71
CA PHE A 329 -2.30 5.53 -22.13
C PHE A 329 -0.83 5.88 -22.33
N CYS A 330 -0.31 5.43 -23.47
CA CYS A 330 0.98 5.73 -24.08
C CYS A 330 2.08 4.69 -23.87
N LEU A 331 2.37 4.02 -24.99
CA LEU A 331 3.52 3.18 -25.29
C LEU A 331 4.82 3.92 -24.94
N SER A 332 5.82 3.16 -24.48
CA SER A 332 7.21 3.56 -24.19
C SER A 332 7.46 4.44 -22.94
N GLN A 333 7.30 3.87 -21.74
CA GLN A 333 8.04 4.30 -20.54
C GLN A 333 8.76 3.08 -19.97
N SER A 334 10.08 3.15 -19.77
CA SER A 334 10.89 2.04 -19.26
C SER A 334 10.72 1.81 -17.76
N VAL A 335 10.29 2.82 -16.99
CA VAL A 335 10.08 2.71 -15.53
C VAL A 335 8.67 3.17 -15.14
N LYS A 336 7.97 2.32 -14.40
CA LYS A 336 6.66 2.57 -13.79
C LYS A 336 6.80 2.40 -12.27
N ILE A 337 6.39 3.40 -11.50
CA ILE A 337 6.39 3.31 -10.03
C ILE A 337 4.99 2.94 -9.57
N LEU A 338 4.89 1.83 -8.84
CA LEU A 338 3.67 1.32 -8.25
C LEU A 338 3.66 1.67 -6.77
N THR A 339 2.70 2.50 -6.35
CA THR A 339 2.54 2.94 -4.97
C THR A 339 1.06 3.05 -4.60
N TYR A 340 0.76 3.18 -3.31
CA TYR A 340 -0.61 3.43 -2.86
C TYR A 340 -1.08 4.84 -3.27
N ARG A 341 -2.35 4.92 -3.69
CA ARG A 341 -2.99 6.20 -3.98
C ARG A 341 -3.63 6.74 -2.72
N GLU A 342 -3.39 8.02 -2.45
CA GLU A 342 -4.11 8.73 -1.41
C GLU A 342 -5.63 8.77 -1.68
N PRO A 343 -6.47 8.74 -0.63
CA PRO A 343 -7.87 9.11 -0.75
C PRO A 343 -8.06 10.48 -1.41
N GLN A 344 -9.06 10.57 -2.30
CA GLN A 344 -9.32 11.78 -3.10
C GLN A 344 -10.42 12.66 -2.50
N ASN A 345 -11.04 12.22 -1.39
CA ASN A 345 -12.13 12.93 -0.77
C ASN A 345 -11.63 14.18 0.01
N PRO A 346 -12.41 15.28 0.04
CA PRO A 346 -11.98 16.53 0.68
C PRO A 346 -11.65 16.37 2.17
N GLU A 347 -12.41 15.55 2.89
CA GLU A 347 -12.28 15.34 4.35
C GLU A 347 -10.93 14.70 4.72
N TYR A 348 -10.29 14.00 3.78
CA TYR A 348 -8.98 13.39 4.00
C TYR A 348 -7.90 14.43 4.28
N LYS A 349 -7.94 15.59 3.62
CA LYS A 349 -6.93 16.65 3.84
C LYS A 349 -7.02 17.23 5.25
N ASP A 350 -8.24 17.49 5.71
CA ASP A 350 -8.47 17.95 7.08
C ASP A 350 -8.04 16.90 8.09
N PHE A 351 -8.39 15.63 7.85
CA PHE A 351 -7.94 14.52 8.68
C PHE A 351 -6.41 14.46 8.78
N VAL A 352 -5.67 14.55 7.66
CA VAL A 352 -4.20 14.50 7.65
C VAL A 352 -3.59 15.69 8.40
N ARG A 353 -4.09 16.91 8.17
CA ARG A 353 -3.62 18.12 8.89
C ARG A 353 -3.76 17.95 10.40
N ASP A 354 -4.94 17.52 10.82
CA ASP A 354 -5.22 17.39 12.24
C ASP A 354 -4.43 16.22 12.86
N LEU A 355 -4.30 15.11 12.14
CA LEU A 355 -3.49 13.96 12.55
C LEU A 355 -2.03 14.36 12.81
N LYS A 356 -1.44 15.16 11.93
CA LYS A 356 -0.08 15.71 12.10
C LYS A 356 0.02 16.55 13.37
N THR A 357 -0.99 17.38 13.63
CA THR A 357 -1.05 18.24 14.82
C THR A 357 -1.15 17.40 16.09
N ASP A 358 -2.02 16.39 16.10
CA ASP A 358 -2.24 15.51 17.24
C ASP A 358 -1.00 14.65 17.52
N ALA A 359 -0.35 14.11 16.49
CA ALA A 359 0.91 13.37 16.61
C ALA A 359 2.00 14.21 17.30
N LYS A 360 2.14 15.47 16.89
CA LYS A 360 3.11 16.38 17.50
C LYS A 360 2.76 16.69 18.94
N ARG A 361 1.49 16.95 19.23
CA ARG A 361 1.01 17.28 20.59
C ARG A 361 1.15 16.10 21.55
N MET A 362 0.83 14.88 21.10
CA MET A 362 0.63 13.72 21.97
C MET A 362 1.89 12.88 22.13
N PHE A 363 2.69 12.77 21.06
CA PHE A 363 3.87 11.90 21.02
C PHE A 363 5.16 12.65 20.69
N ASN A 364 5.11 13.98 20.59
CA ASN A 364 6.23 14.81 20.11
C ASN A 364 6.79 14.36 18.75
N PHE A 365 5.95 13.73 17.92
CA PHE A 365 6.33 13.15 16.64
C PHE A 365 5.82 14.01 15.48
N THR A 366 6.68 14.31 14.51
CA THR A 366 6.30 15.03 13.29
C THR A 366 6.00 14.04 12.19
N VAL A 367 4.72 13.92 11.81
CA VAL A 367 4.31 13.07 10.69
C VAL A 367 4.59 13.81 9.38
N GLU A 368 5.48 13.25 8.57
CA GLU A 368 5.75 13.72 7.21
C GLU A 368 4.73 13.15 6.22
N ASP A 369 4.52 13.84 5.10
CA ASP A 369 3.71 13.32 4.00
C ASP A 369 4.45 12.15 3.34
N SER A 370 3.90 10.95 3.45
CA SER A 370 4.50 9.73 2.89
C SER A 370 3.96 9.37 1.50
N LEU A 371 2.86 9.99 1.05
CA LEU A 371 2.29 9.73 -0.28
C LEU A 371 2.25 11.05 -1.05
N VAL A 372 2.72 11.04 -2.30
CA VAL A 372 2.72 12.22 -3.17
C VAL A 372 1.94 11.91 -4.43
N ARG A 373 0.95 12.75 -4.77
CA ARG A 373 0.24 12.66 -6.06
C ARG A 373 1.18 13.07 -7.19
N GLY A 374 1.73 12.08 -7.90
CA GLY A 374 2.38 12.28 -9.19
C GLY A 374 1.37 12.10 -10.32
N CYS A 375 0.96 13.18 -10.99
CA CYS A 375 0.39 13.10 -12.34
C CYS A 375 1.53 13.31 -13.34
N CYS A 376 2.02 12.24 -13.96
CA CYS A 376 2.94 12.35 -15.09
C CYS A 376 2.13 12.62 -16.36
N VAL A 377 1.99 13.88 -16.75
CA VAL A 377 1.44 14.25 -18.06
C VAL A 377 2.60 14.37 -19.06
N CYS A 378 2.65 13.47 -20.04
CA CYS A 378 3.56 13.62 -21.18
C CYS A 378 3.01 14.67 -22.15
N GLY A 379 3.60 15.86 -22.17
CA GLY A 379 3.34 16.88 -23.19
C GLY A 379 4.65 17.41 -23.75
N GLY A 380 4.93 17.11 -25.03
CA GLY A 380 5.77 17.84 -26.00
C GLY A 380 7.15 18.44 -25.65
N GLY A 381 7.64 18.37 -24.42
CA GLY A 381 8.80 19.16 -23.97
C GLY A 381 9.39 18.76 -22.61
N GLY A 382 9.27 17.47 -22.24
CA GLY A 382 9.86 16.92 -21.01
C GLY A 382 8.84 16.52 -19.94
N LEU A 383 9.23 15.62 -19.04
CA LEU A 383 8.45 15.27 -17.85
C LEU A 383 8.35 16.48 -16.91
N SER A 384 7.15 17.03 -16.74
CA SER A 384 6.83 17.95 -15.66
C SER A 384 6.08 17.20 -14.57
N CYS A 385 6.79 16.74 -13.54
CA CYS A 385 6.20 16.27 -12.30
C CYS A 385 5.99 17.50 -11.40
N ARG A 386 4.74 17.95 -11.24
CA ARG A 386 4.39 19.00 -10.27
C ARG A 386 3.76 18.36 -9.04
N LYS A 387 4.24 18.72 -7.84
CA LYS A 387 3.40 18.59 -6.64
C LYS A 387 2.18 19.49 -6.86
N THR A 388 0.98 18.92 -6.90
CA THR A 388 -0.21 19.70 -6.56
C THR A 388 -0.25 19.79 -5.04
N VAL A 389 0.54 20.70 -4.47
CA VAL A 389 0.14 21.28 -3.18
C VAL A 389 -1.15 22.02 -3.48
N GLY A 390 -2.23 21.71 -2.77
CA GLY A 390 -3.45 22.47 -2.89
C GLY A 390 -3.22 23.85 -2.29
N ASP A 391 -2.62 24.75 -3.07
CA ASP A 391 -2.63 26.17 -2.76
C ASP A 391 -4.03 26.70 -3.05
N GLN A 392 -4.55 27.37 -2.03
CA GLN A 392 -5.77 28.15 -2.04
C GLN A 392 -5.75 29.12 -3.23
N GLU A 393 -6.74 29.01 -4.11
CA GLU A 393 -7.19 30.19 -4.83
C GLU A 393 -8.06 30.97 -3.84
N ASP A 394 -7.44 31.97 -3.21
CA ASP A 394 -8.16 33.11 -2.64
C ASP A 394 -8.88 33.81 -3.80
N GLU A 395 -10.19 33.59 -3.91
CA GLU A 395 -11.07 34.45 -4.71
C GLU A 395 -11.19 35.81 -4.02
N ASN A 396 -10.74 36.85 -4.72
CA ASN A 396 -11.27 38.19 -4.62
C ASN A 396 -11.48 38.74 -6.02
#